data_AF-A0A6M4G4F2-F1
#
_entry.id   AF-A0A6M4G4F2-F1
#
_cell.length_a   1.000
_cell.length_b   1.000
_cell.length_c   1.000
_cell.angle_alpha   90.00
_cell.angle_beta   90.00
_cell.angle_gamma   90.00
#
_symmetry.space_group_name_H-M   'P 1'
#
loop_
_entity.id
_entity.type
_entity.pdbx_description
1 polymer ?
#
loop_
_entity_poly.entity_id
_entity_poly.type
_entity_poly.pdbx_seq_one_letter_code
_entity_poly.pdbx_strand_id
1 'polypeptide(L)'
;MFRQSVSNSFIIYGKRRAGGLLIFFHPRGKEYRYFVIAVAGHRCKGVTRWWLADEEVSVNAAGLVTSGKYAGNAWLWFYRGTEDQIAHPTFVAETEGKWTVNHRCRGAALIYAKFKMTNDVVQAGMPNITAEVEGKDDIADPRTGLAGYTRNAILIFYDWMRIPREEGGFGCYPDEIDDDWVAAQANVSDEDMATPAGMEKRYEFDSYIQTGAAPSEVRDTFVTCCAGSFTYSNGKMLLRPGYYVPPSASLEERDLAGPFTVPVLRAGDEIATEVTGTYVNPADKYQPADVPTRSIASDDVRQTPYDFPHITSHYRGQRLLEIYLRKSQAERRVTWPMNIMGIAISTLDTVQLATGKYGLSNYAFQVTSWGLSQDFSVNLQLEEHNADIFDFDDETYLEPPTAGELAVADPITDNDEVILDGGDATTEA
;
A
#
# COMPACT_ATOMS: atom_id res chain seq x y z
N MET A 1 4.49 19.73 0.83
CA MET A 1 4.89 20.31 2.13
C MET A 1 3.68 20.99 2.75
N PHE A 2 3.25 20.52 3.92
CA PHE A 2 2.07 21.06 4.59
C PHE A 2 2.46 22.25 5.49
N ARG A 3 1.65 23.31 5.49
CA ARG A 3 1.78 24.48 6.38
C ARG A 3 0.51 24.59 7.20
N GLN A 4 0.38 23.74 8.21
CA GLN A 4 -0.76 23.72 9.13
C GLN A 4 -0.25 23.70 10.57
N SER A 5 -0.99 24.30 11.50
CA SER A 5 -0.63 24.34 12.92
C SER A 5 -0.80 22.99 13.61
N VAL A 6 -1.72 22.17 13.11
CA VAL A 6 -1.97 20.80 13.54
C VAL A 6 -2.15 19.96 12.28
N SER A 7 -1.48 18.82 12.23
CA SER A 7 -1.64 17.85 11.15
C SER A 7 -1.41 16.46 11.72
N ASN A 8 -1.98 15.47 11.06
CA ASN A 8 -1.76 14.08 11.43
C ASN A 8 -0.32 13.68 11.10
N SER A 9 0.23 12.79 11.91
CA SER A 9 1.49 12.16 11.61
C SER A 9 1.30 11.06 10.55
N PHE A 10 2.40 10.55 10.01
CA PHE A 10 2.40 9.45 9.07
C PHE A 10 3.24 8.30 9.62
N ILE A 11 2.76 7.08 9.39
CA ILE A 11 3.50 5.83 9.55
C ILE A 11 3.89 5.36 8.15
N ILE A 12 5.19 5.24 7.92
CA ILE A 12 5.76 4.80 6.66
C ILE A 12 6.27 3.37 6.85
N TYR A 13 5.75 2.45 6.04
CA TYR A 13 6.23 1.08 5.94
C TYR A 13 6.85 0.83 4.57
N GLY A 14 7.82 -0.08 4.51
CA GLY A 14 8.54 -0.34 3.29
C GLY A 14 9.23 0.91 2.75
N LYS A 15 9.09 1.18 1.45
CA LYS A 15 9.80 2.24 0.75
C LYS A 15 8.83 3.18 0.04
N ARG A 16 8.77 4.44 0.47
CA ARG A 16 7.84 5.42 -0.08
C ARG A 16 8.47 6.80 -0.27
N ARG A 17 8.11 7.50 -1.35
CA ARG A 17 8.34 8.94 -1.43
C ARG A 17 7.38 9.68 -0.50
N ALA A 18 7.93 10.31 0.53
CA ALA A 18 7.18 11.07 1.51
C ALA A 18 7.65 12.53 1.58
N GLY A 19 6.68 13.41 1.74
CA GLY A 19 6.89 14.76 2.25
C GLY A 19 6.50 14.81 3.73
N GLY A 20 6.60 15.98 4.32
CA GLY A 20 6.24 16.15 5.73
C GLY A 20 5.64 17.51 6.06
N LEU A 21 5.33 17.66 7.34
CA LEU A 21 4.88 18.91 7.93
C LEU A 21 6.09 19.81 8.19
N LEU A 22 5.99 21.08 7.80
CA LEU A 22 6.98 22.09 8.20
C LEU A 22 6.79 22.44 9.67
N ILE A 23 7.73 22.02 10.52
CA ILE A 23 7.68 22.30 11.96
C ILE A 23 8.55 23.49 12.38
N PHE A 24 9.52 23.88 11.54
CA PHE A 24 10.37 25.02 11.81
C PHE A 24 10.79 25.72 10.53
N PHE A 25 10.66 27.04 10.54
CA PHE A 25 11.20 27.92 9.52
C PHE A 25 11.91 29.09 10.16
N HIS A 26 13.14 29.36 9.72
CA HIS A 26 13.87 30.52 10.18
C HIS A 26 14.67 31.16 9.03
N PRO A 27 14.46 32.46 8.74
CA PRO A 27 15.32 33.23 7.88
C PRO A 27 16.49 33.83 8.69
N ARG A 28 17.73 33.59 8.25
CA ARG A 28 18.91 34.30 8.76
C ARG A 28 19.32 35.35 7.74
N GLY A 29 18.97 36.61 8.03
CA GLY A 29 19.17 37.73 7.10
C GLY A 29 18.53 37.49 5.74
N LYS A 30 19.16 37.97 4.67
CA LYS A 30 18.72 37.73 3.28
C LYS A 30 19.33 36.46 2.66
N GLU A 31 20.40 35.95 3.25
CA GLU A 31 21.26 34.94 2.63
C GLU A 31 20.85 33.49 2.90
N TYR A 32 20.31 33.17 4.09
CA TYR A 32 20.02 31.77 4.44
C TYR A 32 18.58 31.56 4.89
N ARG A 33 18.04 30.39 4.55
CA ARG A 33 16.74 29.88 5.00
C ARG A 33 16.93 28.48 5.57
N TYR A 34 16.34 28.24 6.74
CA TYR A 34 16.40 26.98 7.47
C TYR A 34 15.00 26.41 7.59
N PHE A 35 14.86 25.12 7.30
CA PHE A 35 13.62 24.37 7.37
C PHE A 35 13.84 23.07 8.14
N VAL A 36 12.89 22.71 9.00
CA VAL A 36 12.80 21.37 9.57
C VAL A 36 11.44 20.80 9.21
N ILE A 37 11.45 19.64 8.57
CA ILE A 37 10.26 18.95 8.08
C ILE A 37 10.14 17.62 8.82
N ALA A 38 9.01 17.40 9.49
CA ALA A 38 8.70 16.12 10.13
C ALA A 38 8.05 15.18 9.10
N VAL A 39 8.75 14.10 8.76
CA VAL A 39 8.35 13.15 7.70
C VAL A 39 7.50 12.01 8.23
N ALA A 40 7.88 11.44 9.37
CA ALA A 40 7.18 10.32 9.99
C ALA A 40 7.23 10.42 11.51
N GLY A 41 6.20 9.89 12.17
CA GLY A 41 6.07 9.86 13.63
C GLY A 41 6.70 8.65 14.30
N HIS A 42 7.68 8.04 13.66
CA HIS A 42 8.41 6.90 14.18
C HIS A 42 9.85 6.93 13.67
N ARG A 43 10.65 5.99 14.16
CA ARG A 43 12.00 5.77 13.66
C ARG A 43 11.95 5.15 12.25
N CYS A 44 12.75 5.69 11.33
CA CYS A 44 12.93 5.17 9.97
C CYS A 44 14.32 4.57 9.77
N LYS A 45 14.45 3.63 8.84
CA LYS A 45 15.75 3.07 8.44
C LYS A 45 16.64 4.12 7.80
N GLY A 46 16.10 4.95 6.91
CA GLY A 46 16.87 5.99 6.24
C GLY A 46 16.23 6.57 5.00
N VAL A 47 16.96 7.47 4.35
CA VAL A 47 16.61 8.05 3.06
C VAL A 47 17.42 7.39 1.96
N THR A 48 16.78 7.07 0.83
CA THR A 48 17.44 6.49 -0.35
C THR A 48 17.64 7.52 -1.46
N ARG A 49 16.66 8.39 -1.69
CA ARG A 49 16.71 9.43 -2.74
C ARG A 49 16.10 10.74 -2.25
N TRP A 50 16.61 11.84 -2.77
CA TRP A 50 16.13 13.18 -2.46
C TRP A 50 15.45 13.80 -3.67
N TRP A 51 14.37 14.54 -3.42
CA TRP A 51 13.61 15.20 -4.45
C TRP A 51 13.33 16.64 -4.06
N LEU A 52 13.73 17.57 -4.92
CA LEU A 52 13.39 18.99 -4.80
C LEU A 52 12.40 19.35 -5.91
N ALA A 53 11.15 19.57 -5.50
CA ALA A 53 10.01 19.59 -6.41
C ALA A 53 9.92 18.26 -7.19
N ASP A 54 10.09 18.33 -8.52
CA ASP A 54 9.97 17.17 -9.41
C ASP A 54 11.31 16.66 -9.94
N GLU A 55 12.42 17.19 -9.40
CA GLU A 55 13.79 16.84 -9.79
C GLU A 55 14.47 16.00 -8.70
N GLU A 56 15.02 14.85 -9.08
CA GLU A 56 15.86 14.03 -8.21
C GLU A 56 17.22 14.72 -8.03
N VAL A 57 17.66 14.83 -6.78
CA VAL A 57 18.92 15.48 -6.44
C VAL A 57 19.87 14.56 -5.69
N SER A 58 21.15 14.65 -6.02
CA SER A 58 22.22 13.97 -5.30
C SER A 58 22.69 14.82 -4.12
N VAL A 59 22.92 14.16 -2.99
CA VAL A 59 23.37 14.78 -1.74
C VAL A 59 24.62 14.08 -1.27
N ASN A 60 25.68 14.84 -0.98
CA ASN A 60 26.93 14.27 -0.49
C ASN A 60 26.88 13.97 1.03
N ALA A 61 27.94 13.36 1.57
CA ALA A 61 28.02 13.00 2.99
C ALA A 61 27.93 14.19 3.96
N ALA A 62 28.28 15.40 3.52
CA ALA A 62 28.14 16.62 4.31
C ALA A 62 26.71 17.21 4.25
N GLY A 63 25.81 16.57 3.50
CA GLY A 63 24.45 17.03 3.25
C GLY A 63 24.34 18.07 2.15
N LEU A 64 25.41 18.44 1.44
CA LEU A 64 25.33 19.41 0.34
C LEU A 64 24.69 18.77 -0.90
N VAL A 65 23.73 19.47 -1.51
CA VAL A 65 23.14 19.11 -2.80
C VAL A 65 24.17 19.36 -3.91
N THR A 66 24.47 18.33 -4.70
CA THR A 66 25.52 18.37 -5.74
C THR A 66 24.98 18.35 -7.16
N SER A 67 23.67 18.18 -7.35
CA SER A 67 23.03 18.18 -8.68
C SER A 67 21.76 19.02 -8.70
N GLY A 68 21.31 19.34 -9.92
CA GLY A 68 20.10 20.12 -10.19
C GLY A 68 20.21 21.61 -9.87
N LYS A 69 19.07 22.30 -9.93
CA LYS A 69 19.01 23.78 -9.83
C LYS A 69 19.55 24.36 -8.52
N TYR A 70 19.59 23.55 -7.46
CA TYR A 70 20.03 23.97 -6.13
C TYR A 70 21.44 23.48 -5.77
N ALA A 71 22.19 22.93 -6.74
CA ALA A 71 23.54 22.43 -6.54
C ALA A 71 24.45 23.52 -5.93
N GLY A 72 25.23 23.14 -4.91
CA GLY A 72 26.14 24.06 -4.21
C GLY A 72 25.46 25.09 -3.29
N ASN A 73 24.13 25.20 -3.34
CA ASN A 73 23.36 26.22 -2.62
C ASN A 73 22.28 25.65 -1.69
N ALA A 74 22.08 24.34 -1.64
CA ALA A 74 21.17 23.68 -0.71
C ALA A 74 21.88 22.57 0.07
N TRP A 75 21.43 22.35 1.30
CA TRP A 75 21.85 21.23 2.13
C TRP A 75 20.64 20.49 2.69
N LEU A 76 20.69 19.17 2.70
CA LEU A 76 19.67 18.26 3.17
C LEU A 76 20.30 17.21 4.10
N TRP A 77 19.71 17.01 5.27
CA TRP A 77 20.10 15.95 6.20
C TRP A 77 18.87 15.19 6.68
N PHE A 78 18.98 13.86 6.71
CA PHE A 78 17.94 12.99 7.23
C PHE A 78 18.26 12.51 8.63
N TYR A 79 17.32 12.69 9.54
CA TYR A 79 17.38 12.32 10.94
C TYR A 79 16.35 11.23 11.15
N ARG A 80 16.82 10.06 11.59
CA ARG A 80 16.03 8.82 11.55
C ARG A 80 14.89 8.76 12.56
N GLY A 81 14.85 9.63 13.56
CA GLY A 81 13.85 9.60 14.63
C GLY A 81 14.16 8.63 15.76
N THR A 82 15.44 8.36 16.04
CA THR A 82 15.81 7.54 17.21
C THR A 82 15.42 8.24 18.53
N GLU A 83 15.22 7.47 19.60
CA GLU A 83 14.92 8.02 20.92
C GLU A 83 16.05 8.94 21.43
N ASP A 84 17.29 8.57 21.15
CA ASP A 84 18.48 9.35 21.52
C ASP A 84 18.90 10.39 20.49
N GLN A 85 18.06 10.65 19.47
CA GLN A 85 18.34 11.64 18.42
C GLN A 85 18.66 13.02 18.99
N ILE A 86 19.75 13.65 18.57
CA ILE A 86 20.14 15.02 18.95
C ILE A 86 19.64 16.05 17.92
N ALA A 87 19.61 17.32 18.28
CA ALA A 87 19.31 18.40 17.34
C ALA A 87 20.48 18.63 16.38
N HIS A 88 20.19 19.04 15.14
CA HIS A 88 21.25 19.28 14.15
C HIS A 88 22.19 20.43 14.57
N PRO A 89 23.52 20.20 14.70
CA PRO A 89 24.46 21.20 15.23
C PRO A 89 24.43 22.54 14.48
N THR A 90 24.40 22.52 13.14
CA THR A 90 24.29 23.72 12.31
C THR A 90 23.04 24.56 12.60
N PHE A 91 21.89 23.92 12.83
CA PHE A 91 20.66 24.64 13.15
C PHE A 91 20.74 25.26 14.54
N VAL A 92 21.30 24.54 15.51
CA VAL A 92 21.51 25.08 16.87
C VAL A 92 22.44 26.30 16.85
N ALA A 93 23.54 26.23 16.07
CA ALA A 93 24.53 27.30 16.01
C ALA A 93 24.06 28.53 15.20
N GLU A 94 23.31 28.33 14.12
CA GLU A 94 23.04 29.39 13.13
C GLU A 94 21.66 30.02 13.23
N THR A 95 20.77 29.55 14.11
CA THR A 95 19.38 30.06 14.23
C THR A 95 19.16 30.94 15.46
N GLU A 96 20.22 31.51 16.04
CA GLU A 96 20.15 32.49 17.13
C GLU A 96 19.30 32.02 18.33
N GLY A 97 19.39 30.74 18.67
CA GLY A 97 18.65 30.12 19.77
C GLY A 97 17.16 29.84 19.48
N LYS A 98 16.67 30.07 18.26
CA LYS A 98 15.30 29.69 17.86
C LYS A 98 15.15 28.18 17.68
N TRP A 99 16.19 27.51 17.19
CA TRP A 99 16.35 26.07 17.30
C TRP A 99 17.41 25.77 18.36
N THR A 100 17.05 25.06 19.43
CA THR A 100 17.95 24.78 20.55
C THR A 100 18.34 23.31 20.59
N VAL A 101 19.32 22.97 21.42
CA VAL A 101 19.69 21.56 21.70
C VAL A 101 18.54 20.72 22.25
N ASN A 102 17.50 21.36 22.79
CA ASN A 102 16.30 20.69 23.32
C ASN A 102 15.29 20.36 22.22
N HIS A 103 15.35 21.02 21.04
CA HIS A 103 14.47 20.76 19.91
C HIS A 103 14.96 19.52 19.12
N ARG A 104 14.85 18.35 19.75
CA ARG A 104 15.38 17.07 19.25
C ARG A 104 14.39 16.29 18.40
N CYS A 105 13.09 16.48 18.65
CA CYS A 105 11.99 15.70 18.06
C CYS A 105 12.28 14.19 18.09
N ARG A 106 12.52 13.66 19.30
CA ARG A 106 12.77 12.23 19.53
C ARG A 106 11.56 11.42 19.07
N GLY A 107 11.79 10.25 18.49
CA GLY A 107 10.73 9.39 17.96
C GLY A 107 10.12 9.86 16.64
N ALA A 108 10.62 10.94 16.03
CA ALA A 108 10.13 11.43 14.74
C ALA A 108 11.26 11.58 13.72
N ALA A 109 11.05 11.07 12.51
CA ALA A 109 11.99 11.22 11.40
C ALA A 109 11.90 12.64 10.81
N LEU A 110 13.04 13.30 10.65
CA LEU A 110 13.13 14.70 10.22
C LEU A 110 14.00 14.87 8.98
N ILE A 111 13.63 15.83 8.15
CA ILE A 111 14.51 16.43 7.14
C ILE A 111 14.90 17.82 7.64
N TYR A 112 16.20 18.02 7.84
CA TYR A 112 16.77 19.35 7.99
C TYR A 112 17.18 19.86 6.61
N ALA A 113 16.68 21.02 6.21
CA ALA A 113 17.03 21.63 4.94
C ALA A 113 17.51 23.08 5.12
N LYS A 114 18.66 23.41 4.53
CA LYS A 114 19.25 24.75 4.52
C LYS A 114 19.42 25.21 3.08
N PHE A 115 19.04 26.44 2.79
CA PHE A 115 19.23 27.04 1.46
C PHE A 115 20.00 28.34 1.58
N LYS A 116 20.95 28.54 0.68
CA LYS A 116 21.60 29.82 0.40
C LYS A 116 20.83 30.51 -0.71
N MET A 117 20.29 31.68 -0.41
CA MET A 117 19.50 32.52 -1.30
C MET A 117 20.43 33.26 -2.27
N THR A 118 20.83 32.61 -3.35
CA THR A 118 21.42 33.27 -4.53
C THR A 118 20.31 33.76 -5.46
N ASN A 119 20.61 34.64 -6.42
CA ASN A 119 19.62 35.11 -7.40
C ASN A 119 18.94 33.93 -8.13
N ASP A 120 19.72 32.90 -8.47
CA ASP A 120 19.22 31.69 -9.15
C ASP A 120 18.26 30.88 -8.26
N VAL A 121 18.60 30.71 -6.98
CA VAL A 121 17.74 30.01 -6.01
C VAL A 121 16.46 30.79 -5.74
N VAL A 122 16.54 32.12 -5.68
CA VAL A 122 15.36 32.98 -5.50
C VAL A 122 14.46 32.92 -6.74
N GLN A 123 15.03 32.91 -7.95
CA GLN A 123 14.29 32.76 -9.19
C GLN A 123 13.67 31.36 -9.34
N ALA A 124 14.37 30.32 -8.88
CA ALA A 124 13.86 28.94 -8.87
C ALA A 124 12.71 28.74 -7.86
N GLY A 125 12.59 29.61 -6.86
CA GLY A 125 11.55 29.55 -5.84
C GLY A 125 11.83 28.54 -4.72
N MET A 126 10.87 28.38 -3.81
CA MET A 126 10.99 27.39 -2.74
C MET A 126 10.51 26.02 -3.24
N PRO A 127 11.37 25.00 -3.36
CA PRO A 127 10.97 23.70 -3.86
C PRO A 127 10.13 22.94 -2.82
N ASN A 128 9.28 22.02 -3.30
CA ASN A 128 8.65 21.04 -2.43
C ASN A 128 9.68 19.96 -2.05
N ILE A 129 10.10 19.92 -0.79
CA ILE A 129 11.13 18.99 -0.33
C ILE A 129 10.48 17.66 0.01
N THR A 130 10.86 16.62 -0.71
CA THR A 130 10.39 15.25 -0.49
C THR A 130 11.57 14.29 -0.54
N ALA A 131 11.43 13.15 0.14
CA ALA A 131 12.48 12.14 0.20
C ALA A 131 11.86 10.76 -0.03
N GLU A 132 12.57 9.90 -0.72
CA GLU A 132 12.27 8.47 -0.76
C GLU A 132 12.84 7.85 0.52
N VAL A 133 11.96 7.37 1.38
CA VAL A 133 12.29 6.92 2.74
C VAL A 133 12.03 5.42 2.85
N GLU A 134 13.03 4.70 3.35
CA GLU A 134 12.83 3.39 3.95
C GLU A 134 12.29 3.61 5.35
N GLY A 135 11.03 3.20 5.56
CA GLY A 135 10.22 3.49 6.73
C GLY A 135 10.66 2.76 8.00
N LYS A 136 9.67 2.30 8.77
CA LYS A 136 9.84 1.72 10.10
C LYS A 136 10.88 0.59 10.10
N ASP A 137 11.80 0.63 11.07
CA ASP A 137 12.99 -0.24 11.12
C ASP A 137 13.12 -1.08 12.41
N ASP A 138 12.04 -1.16 13.17
CA ASP A 138 11.90 -1.88 14.43
C ASP A 138 10.77 -2.94 14.36
N ILE A 139 10.45 -3.43 13.15
CA ILE A 139 9.42 -4.46 12.93
C ILE A 139 9.98 -5.80 13.38
N ALA A 140 9.33 -6.43 14.36
CA ALA A 140 9.73 -7.71 14.91
C ALA A 140 9.32 -8.88 14.00
N ASP A 141 10.29 -9.75 13.66
CA ASP A 141 10.03 -11.01 12.95
C ASP A 141 10.04 -12.18 13.95
N PRO A 142 8.90 -12.84 14.22
CA PRO A 142 8.82 -13.94 15.18
C PRO A 142 9.65 -15.16 14.75
N ARG A 143 9.97 -15.32 13.46
CA ARG A 143 10.79 -16.44 12.96
C ARG A 143 12.24 -16.35 13.40
N THR A 144 12.76 -15.13 13.54
CA THR A 144 14.17 -14.88 13.87
C THR A 144 14.36 -14.28 15.26
N GLY A 145 13.31 -13.71 15.85
CA GLY A 145 13.37 -12.95 17.10
C GLY A 145 14.08 -11.61 16.98
N LEU A 146 14.43 -11.19 15.76
CA LEU A 146 15.09 -9.92 15.48
C LEU A 146 14.07 -8.87 15.02
N ALA A 147 14.32 -7.62 15.39
CA ALA A 147 13.59 -6.47 14.87
C ALA A 147 14.43 -5.74 13.83
N GLY A 148 13.79 -5.30 12.75
CA GLY A 148 14.49 -4.63 11.67
C GLY A 148 13.55 -4.01 10.65
N TYR A 149 14.14 -3.46 9.60
CA TYR A 149 13.40 -3.05 8.41
C TYR A 149 13.01 -4.27 7.59
N THR A 150 11.75 -4.32 7.20
CA THR A 150 11.22 -5.32 6.29
C THR A 150 10.19 -4.70 5.35
N ARG A 151 10.03 -5.32 4.18
CA ARG A 151 8.95 -5.04 3.23
C ARG A 151 7.89 -6.14 3.23
N ASN A 152 8.05 -7.18 4.05
CA ASN A 152 7.10 -8.31 4.13
C ASN A 152 5.73 -7.82 4.61
N ALA A 153 4.70 -8.08 3.79
CA ALA A 153 3.35 -7.58 4.01
C ALA A 153 2.72 -8.04 5.34
N ILE A 154 2.96 -9.29 5.73
CA ILE A 154 2.38 -9.89 6.95
C ILE A 154 3.05 -9.30 8.20
N LEU A 155 4.37 -9.20 8.21
CA LEU A 155 5.09 -8.60 9.34
C LEU A 155 4.66 -7.15 9.55
N ILE A 156 4.51 -6.38 8.46
CA ILE A 156 4.03 -4.99 8.50
C ILE A 156 2.60 -4.92 9.05
N PHE A 157 1.70 -5.80 8.59
CA PHE A 157 0.32 -5.81 9.07
C PHE A 157 0.24 -6.04 10.58
N TYR A 158 0.94 -7.04 11.09
CA TYR A 158 0.89 -7.35 12.53
C TYR A 158 1.63 -6.33 13.39
N ASP A 159 2.68 -5.68 12.87
CA ASP A 159 3.29 -4.53 13.54
C ASP A 159 2.28 -3.38 13.68
N TRP A 160 1.56 -3.03 12.61
CA TRP A 160 0.50 -2.02 12.66
C TRP A 160 -0.66 -2.41 13.61
N MET A 161 -1.00 -3.71 13.68
CA MET A 161 -2.01 -4.21 14.63
C MET A 161 -1.57 -4.03 16.09
N ARG A 162 -0.27 -4.20 16.38
CA ARG A 162 0.31 -4.04 17.73
C ARG A 162 0.42 -2.58 18.19
N ILE A 163 0.63 -1.66 17.26
CA ILE A 163 0.79 -0.24 17.60
C ILE A 163 -0.47 0.27 18.35
N PRO A 164 -0.30 1.00 19.48
CA PRO A 164 -1.42 1.56 20.20
C PRO A 164 -2.31 2.46 19.33
N ARG A 165 -3.60 2.50 19.63
CA ARG A 165 -4.59 3.34 18.93
C ARG A 165 -4.17 4.82 18.88
N GLU A 166 -3.60 5.30 19.99
CA GLU A 166 -3.13 6.68 20.17
C GLU A 166 -1.97 7.06 19.22
N GLU A 167 -1.18 6.07 18.81
CA GLU A 167 -0.06 6.21 17.90
C GLU A 167 -0.44 5.95 16.43
N GLY A 168 -1.71 5.60 16.17
CA GLY A 168 -2.26 5.39 14.82
C GLY A 168 -2.39 3.93 14.39
N GLY A 169 -2.12 2.97 15.28
CA GLY A 169 -2.34 1.54 15.06
C GLY A 169 -3.76 1.08 15.39
N PHE A 170 -3.95 -0.25 15.38
CA PHE A 170 -5.20 -0.89 15.80
C PHE A 170 -5.31 -0.96 17.33
N GLY A 171 -4.21 -1.27 18.03
CA GLY A 171 -4.16 -1.42 19.49
C GLY A 171 -4.55 -2.81 19.97
N CYS A 172 -4.16 -3.84 19.23
CA CYS A 172 -4.39 -5.25 19.57
C CYS A 172 -3.57 -5.66 20.80
N TYR A 173 -4.15 -6.46 21.70
CA TYR A 173 -3.40 -6.98 22.83
C TYR A 173 -2.39 -8.06 22.39
N PRO A 174 -1.25 -8.23 23.09
CA PRO A 174 -0.25 -9.23 22.70
C PRO A 174 -0.79 -10.67 22.64
N ASP A 175 -1.78 -11.00 23.47
CA ASP A 175 -2.44 -12.31 23.52
C ASP A 175 -3.46 -12.51 22.39
N GLU A 176 -3.84 -11.48 21.64
CA GLU A 176 -4.72 -11.59 20.47
C GLU A 176 -3.95 -11.89 19.18
N ILE A 177 -2.60 -11.86 19.22
CA ILE A 177 -1.74 -12.20 18.09
C ILE A 177 -1.13 -13.58 18.35
N ASP A 178 -1.01 -14.39 17.30
CA ASP A 178 -0.38 -15.70 17.33
C ASP A 178 0.91 -15.65 16.52
N ASP A 179 2.07 -15.63 17.18
CA ASP A 179 3.37 -15.52 16.54
C ASP A 179 3.69 -16.71 15.61
N ASP A 180 3.17 -17.91 15.89
CA ASP A 180 3.35 -19.08 15.03
C ASP A 180 2.56 -18.91 13.72
N TRP A 181 1.34 -18.36 13.82
CA TRP A 181 0.57 -17.97 12.65
C TRP A 181 1.28 -16.89 11.84
N VAL A 182 1.75 -15.82 12.51
CA VAL A 182 2.49 -14.73 11.84
C VAL A 182 3.71 -15.29 11.11
N ALA A 183 4.48 -16.16 11.74
CA ALA A 183 5.65 -16.80 11.16
C ALA A 183 5.30 -17.63 9.91
N ALA A 184 4.25 -18.45 9.97
CA ALA A 184 3.80 -19.25 8.84
C ALA A 184 3.38 -18.38 7.65
N GLN A 185 2.59 -17.34 7.89
CA GLN A 185 2.10 -16.44 6.84
C GLN A 185 3.20 -15.52 6.28
N ALA A 186 4.18 -15.15 7.12
CA ALA A 186 5.35 -14.40 6.67
C ALA A 186 6.20 -15.20 5.68
N ASN A 187 6.34 -16.53 5.87
CA ASN A 187 7.03 -17.40 4.93
C ASN A 187 6.36 -17.41 3.56
N VAL A 188 5.02 -17.49 3.50
CA VAL A 188 4.26 -17.42 2.23
C VAL A 188 4.50 -16.08 1.52
N SER A 189 4.58 -14.99 2.28
CA SER A 189 4.81 -13.66 1.71
C SER A 189 6.23 -13.49 1.14
N ASP A 190 7.21 -14.23 1.69
CA ASP A 190 8.61 -14.23 1.27
C ASP A 190 8.92 -15.23 0.14
N GLU A 191 7.92 -15.95 -0.39
CA GLU A 191 8.08 -16.82 -1.56
C GLU A 191 8.56 -16.00 -2.77
N ASP A 192 9.57 -16.53 -3.47
CA ASP A 192 10.11 -15.90 -4.68
C ASP A 192 9.23 -16.22 -5.88
N MET A 193 8.90 -15.17 -6.63
CA MET A 193 8.00 -15.23 -7.77
C MET A 193 8.72 -14.67 -8.98
N ALA A 194 8.74 -15.44 -10.06
CA ALA A 194 9.39 -15.06 -11.30
C ALA A 194 8.59 -13.96 -12.00
N THR A 195 9.29 -12.95 -12.51
CA THR A 195 8.75 -11.88 -13.33
C THR A 195 9.70 -11.61 -14.51
N PRO A 196 9.24 -10.95 -15.58
CA PRO A 196 10.11 -10.56 -16.70
C PRO A 196 11.29 -9.69 -16.26
N ALA A 197 11.16 -8.94 -15.16
CA ALA A 197 12.21 -8.09 -14.60
C ALA A 197 13.13 -8.80 -13.57
N GLY A 198 12.89 -10.08 -13.24
CA GLY A 198 13.65 -10.85 -12.26
C GLY A 198 12.77 -11.51 -11.21
N MET A 199 13.32 -11.76 -10.02
CA MET A 199 12.55 -12.33 -8.90
C MET A 199 11.98 -11.23 -8.03
N GLU A 200 10.70 -11.34 -7.68
CA GLU A 200 10.07 -10.51 -6.65
C GLU A 200 9.42 -11.37 -5.56
N LYS A 201 9.33 -10.84 -4.34
CA LYS A 201 8.59 -11.53 -3.27
C LYS A 201 7.09 -11.55 -3.57
N ARG A 202 6.40 -12.60 -3.10
CA ARG A 202 4.96 -12.79 -3.31
C ARG A 202 4.16 -11.60 -2.81
N TYR A 203 4.37 -11.17 -1.56
CA TYR A 203 3.68 -10.03 -0.97
C TYR A 203 4.64 -9.08 -0.25
N GLU A 204 4.80 -7.87 -0.79
CA GLU A 204 5.48 -6.77 -0.11
C GLU A 204 4.58 -5.53 -0.03
N PHE A 205 4.73 -4.77 1.05
CA PHE A 205 4.03 -3.51 1.27
C PHE A 205 4.96 -2.31 1.42
N ASP A 206 4.62 -1.27 0.67
CA ASP A 206 5.21 0.05 0.74
C ASP A 206 4.09 1.05 1.03
N SER A 207 3.79 1.17 2.31
CA SER A 207 2.60 1.85 2.81
C SER A 207 2.91 3.25 3.32
N TYR A 208 1.92 4.13 3.14
CA TYR A 208 1.85 5.46 3.72
C TYR A 208 0.54 5.59 4.47
N ILE A 209 0.59 5.45 5.79
CA ILE A 209 -0.60 5.44 6.65
C ILE A 209 -0.66 6.74 7.41
N GLN A 210 -1.75 7.47 7.26
CA GLN A 210 -2.01 8.65 8.07
C GLN A 210 -2.57 8.25 9.44
N THR A 211 -1.95 8.73 10.51
CA THR A 211 -2.46 8.52 11.87
C THR A 211 -3.85 9.17 11.98
N GLY A 212 -4.84 8.44 12.51
CA GLY A 212 -6.22 8.92 12.64
C GLY A 212 -7.17 8.48 11.53
N ALA A 213 -6.68 7.78 10.49
CA ALA A 213 -7.57 7.04 9.58
C ALA A 213 -8.37 5.95 10.34
N ALA A 214 -9.53 5.58 9.82
CA ALA A 214 -10.33 4.52 10.42
C ALA A 214 -9.57 3.17 10.32
N PRO A 215 -9.33 2.45 11.43
CA PRO A 215 -8.57 1.20 11.38
C PRO A 215 -9.20 0.13 10.51
N SER A 216 -10.53 0.10 10.41
CA SER A 216 -11.21 -0.83 9.50
C SER A 216 -10.81 -0.56 8.05
N GLU A 217 -10.79 0.70 7.61
CA GLU A 217 -10.38 1.07 6.25
C GLU A 217 -8.91 0.71 6.01
N VAL A 218 -8.02 1.04 6.95
CA VAL A 218 -6.60 0.70 6.85
C VAL A 218 -6.40 -0.82 6.77
N ARG A 219 -7.04 -1.58 7.67
CA ARG A 219 -7.01 -3.05 7.65
C ARG A 219 -7.50 -3.60 6.33
N ASP A 220 -8.61 -3.10 5.80
CA ASP A 220 -9.22 -3.62 4.57
C ASP A 220 -8.32 -3.33 3.34
N THR A 221 -7.56 -2.22 3.34
CA THR A 221 -6.53 -1.99 2.31
C THR A 221 -5.37 -2.99 2.40
N PHE A 222 -4.95 -3.38 3.60
CA PHE A 222 -3.94 -4.42 3.80
C PHE A 222 -4.42 -5.78 3.31
N VAL A 223 -5.66 -6.16 3.65
CA VAL A 223 -6.28 -7.41 3.19
C VAL A 223 -6.36 -7.42 1.65
N THR A 224 -6.80 -6.32 1.06
CA THR A 224 -6.96 -6.18 -0.39
C THR A 224 -5.61 -6.28 -1.12
N CYS A 225 -4.57 -5.62 -0.62
CA CYS A 225 -3.22 -5.67 -1.21
C CYS A 225 -2.50 -7.02 -1.01
N CYS A 226 -3.07 -7.95 -0.26
CA CYS A 226 -2.56 -9.33 -0.12
C CYS A 226 -3.41 -10.37 -0.85
N ALA A 227 -4.48 -9.96 -1.55
CA ALA A 227 -5.55 -10.87 -2.00
C ALA A 227 -6.00 -11.84 -0.88
N GLY A 228 -5.99 -11.33 0.36
CA GLY A 228 -6.12 -12.13 1.57
C GLY A 228 -7.54 -12.20 2.12
N SER A 229 -7.68 -12.91 3.22
CA SER A 229 -8.88 -12.97 4.04
C SER A 229 -8.52 -12.72 5.50
N PHE A 230 -9.32 -11.91 6.19
CA PHE A 230 -9.13 -11.58 7.60
C PHE A 230 -10.29 -12.11 8.43
N THR A 231 -9.99 -12.68 9.59
CA THR A 231 -10.99 -13.15 10.55
C THR A 231 -10.54 -12.91 11.99
N TYR A 232 -11.49 -12.80 12.90
CA TYR A 232 -11.26 -12.84 14.34
C TYR A 232 -11.90 -14.11 14.89
N SER A 233 -11.10 -15.06 15.37
CA SER A 233 -11.56 -16.36 15.85
C SER A 233 -10.74 -16.81 17.05
N ASN A 234 -11.37 -17.47 18.03
CA ASN A 234 -10.71 -17.89 19.28
C ASN A 234 -9.93 -16.77 20.01
N GLY A 235 -10.40 -15.53 19.93
CA GLY A 235 -9.71 -14.38 20.52
C GLY A 235 -8.45 -13.95 19.76
N LYS A 236 -8.19 -14.51 18.58
CA LYS A 236 -7.02 -14.22 17.75
C LYS A 236 -7.39 -13.47 16.48
N MET A 237 -6.57 -12.48 16.13
CA MET A 237 -6.65 -11.75 14.86
C MET A 237 -5.85 -12.52 13.80
N LEU A 238 -6.52 -13.08 12.80
CA LEU A 238 -5.90 -13.92 11.78
C LEU A 238 -6.06 -13.30 10.40
N LEU A 239 -4.94 -12.83 9.83
CA LEU A 239 -4.82 -12.51 8.41
C LEU A 239 -4.17 -13.67 7.67
N ARG A 240 -4.81 -14.15 6.60
CA ARG A 240 -4.21 -15.09 5.65
C ARG A 240 -4.03 -14.39 4.28
N PRO A 241 -2.80 -14.29 3.75
CA PRO A 241 -2.58 -13.82 2.38
C PRO A 241 -3.16 -14.79 1.36
N GLY A 242 -3.27 -14.39 0.09
CA GLY A 242 -3.80 -15.23 -0.98
C GLY A 242 -2.87 -16.39 -1.36
N TYR A 243 -3.16 -17.59 -0.87
CA TYR A 243 -2.50 -18.81 -1.35
C TYR A 243 -3.40 -20.03 -1.18
N TYR A 244 -3.09 -21.08 -1.94
CA TYR A 244 -3.81 -22.33 -1.83
C TYR A 244 -3.42 -23.07 -0.54
N VAL A 245 -4.42 -23.56 0.17
CA VAL A 245 -4.27 -24.42 1.35
C VAL A 245 -5.03 -25.70 1.04
N PRO A 246 -4.39 -26.88 1.11
CA PRO A 246 -5.08 -28.13 0.88
C PRO A 246 -6.11 -28.39 2.01
N PRO A 247 -7.20 -29.14 1.73
CA PRO A 247 -8.18 -29.50 2.75
C PRO A 247 -7.55 -30.17 3.98
N SER A 248 -7.86 -29.65 5.17
CA SER A 248 -7.42 -30.21 6.45
C SER A 248 -8.43 -31.19 7.05
N ALA A 249 -9.71 -31.06 6.69
CA ALA A 249 -10.79 -31.91 7.18
C ALA A 249 -11.77 -32.27 6.05
N SER A 250 -12.44 -33.42 6.22
CA SER A 250 -13.54 -33.83 5.36
C SER A 250 -14.86 -33.80 6.12
N LEU A 251 -15.85 -33.08 5.59
CA LEU A 251 -17.17 -32.96 6.20
C LEU A 251 -18.11 -34.00 5.58
N GLU A 252 -18.65 -34.89 6.41
CA GLU A 252 -19.51 -35.97 5.97
C GLU A 252 -21.00 -35.62 6.08
N GLU A 253 -21.84 -36.20 5.22
CA GLU A 253 -23.30 -36.01 5.27
C GLU A 253 -23.93 -36.51 6.59
N ARG A 254 -23.30 -37.46 7.28
CA ARG A 254 -23.80 -38.00 8.56
C ARG A 254 -23.77 -36.96 9.69
N ASP A 255 -22.91 -35.94 9.55
CA ASP A 255 -22.69 -34.92 10.56
C ASP A 255 -23.58 -33.68 10.34
N LEU A 256 -24.48 -33.74 9.36
CA LEU A 256 -25.42 -32.67 9.06
C LEU A 256 -26.49 -32.53 10.16
N ALA A 257 -26.71 -31.29 10.61
CA ALA A 257 -27.82 -30.94 11.50
C ALA A 257 -29.12 -30.62 10.74
N GLY A 258 -29.07 -30.53 9.42
CA GLY A 258 -30.21 -30.19 8.56
C GLY A 258 -29.86 -30.30 7.07
N PRO A 259 -30.79 -29.93 6.18
CA PRO A 259 -30.51 -29.89 4.74
C PRO A 259 -29.46 -28.81 4.45
N PHE A 260 -28.38 -29.19 3.75
CA PHE A 260 -27.44 -28.21 3.21
C PHE A 260 -28.03 -27.51 1.98
N THR A 261 -27.64 -26.25 1.77
CA THR A 261 -28.11 -25.47 0.63
C THR A 261 -26.94 -25.09 -0.27
N VAL A 262 -27.17 -25.23 -1.57
CA VAL A 262 -26.25 -24.80 -2.62
C VAL A 262 -26.99 -23.74 -3.43
N PRO A 263 -26.69 -22.44 -3.26
CA PRO A 263 -27.20 -21.43 -4.17
C PRO A 263 -26.80 -21.78 -5.61
N VAL A 264 -27.75 -21.67 -6.53
CA VAL A 264 -27.59 -22.14 -7.92
C VAL A 264 -26.65 -21.22 -8.71
N LEU A 265 -26.70 -19.91 -8.46
CA LEU A 265 -25.88 -18.88 -9.10
C LEU A 265 -25.71 -17.68 -8.17
N ARG A 266 -24.62 -16.92 -8.36
CA ARG A 266 -24.53 -15.55 -7.84
C ARG A 266 -25.48 -14.62 -8.60
N ALA A 267 -25.87 -13.53 -7.97
CA ALA A 267 -26.47 -12.43 -8.71
C ALA A 267 -25.42 -11.89 -9.72
N GLY A 268 -25.85 -11.53 -10.92
CA GLY A 268 -24.92 -11.21 -12.02
C GLY A 268 -23.96 -10.06 -11.70
N ASP A 269 -24.36 -9.15 -10.83
CA ASP A 269 -23.55 -8.05 -10.31
C ASP A 269 -22.36 -8.48 -9.44
N GLU A 270 -22.34 -9.71 -8.91
CA GLU A 270 -21.25 -10.24 -8.08
C GLU A 270 -20.18 -11.02 -8.85
N ILE A 271 -20.37 -11.23 -10.16
CA ILE A 271 -19.43 -11.93 -11.04
C ILE A 271 -18.73 -10.90 -11.94
N ALA A 272 -17.44 -10.71 -11.71
CA ALA A 272 -16.57 -9.86 -12.50
C ALA A 272 -16.03 -10.63 -13.69
N THR A 273 -16.24 -10.11 -14.89
CA THR A 273 -15.62 -10.65 -16.12
C THR A 273 -14.38 -9.85 -16.50
N GLU A 274 -14.22 -8.66 -15.92
CA GLU A 274 -13.09 -7.77 -16.11
C GLU A 274 -12.68 -7.17 -14.77
N VAL A 275 -11.39 -7.15 -14.50
CA VAL A 275 -10.83 -6.58 -13.29
C VAL A 275 -9.74 -5.57 -13.65
N THR A 276 -9.91 -4.36 -13.16
CA THR A 276 -8.97 -3.25 -13.32
C THR A 276 -8.40 -2.87 -11.98
N GLY A 277 -7.18 -2.33 -11.96
CA GLY A 277 -6.70 -1.72 -10.73
C GLY A 277 -5.55 -0.76 -10.89
N THR A 278 -5.29 -0.02 -9.82
CA THR A 278 -4.26 1.01 -9.73
C THR A 278 -3.16 0.59 -8.77
N TYR A 279 -1.92 0.96 -9.07
CA TYR A 279 -0.77 0.79 -8.19
C TYR A 279 0.04 2.10 -8.16
N VAL A 280 1.05 2.17 -7.28
CA VAL A 280 1.88 3.36 -7.15
C VAL A 280 3.20 3.14 -7.86
N ASN A 281 3.48 3.89 -8.92
CA ASN A 281 4.67 3.68 -9.74
C ASN A 281 5.89 4.44 -9.21
N PRO A 282 6.95 3.76 -8.71
CA PRO A 282 8.17 4.45 -8.26
C PRO A 282 8.96 5.12 -9.38
N ALA A 283 8.86 4.60 -10.63
CA ALA A 283 9.55 5.16 -11.79
C ALA A 283 8.95 6.50 -12.20
N ASP A 284 7.62 6.64 -12.11
CA ASP A 284 6.91 7.89 -12.33
C ASP A 284 6.62 8.61 -11.01
N LYS A 285 7.69 8.85 -10.23
CA LYS A 285 7.66 9.75 -9.07
C LYS A 285 6.66 9.38 -7.96
N TYR A 286 6.28 8.11 -7.86
CA TYR A 286 5.24 7.60 -6.96
C TYR A 286 3.83 8.14 -7.25
N GLN A 287 3.54 8.44 -8.52
CA GLN A 287 2.16 8.72 -8.97
C GLN A 287 1.37 7.41 -9.14
N PRO A 288 0.05 7.44 -8.91
CA PRO A 288 -0.83 6.32 -9.25
C PRO A 288 -0.78 6.03 -10.76
N ALA A 289 -0.66 4.75 -11.11
CA ALA A 289 -0.69 4.27 -12.47
C ALA A 289 -1.58 3.03 -12.57
N ASP A 290 -2.08 2.75 -13.76
CA ASP A 290 -2.94 1.60 -14.00
C ASP A 290 -2.12 0.31 -14.14
N VAL A 291 -2.61 -0.74 -13.51
CA VAL A 291 -2.16 -2.11 -13.74
C VAL A 291 -2.86 -2.62 -15.01
N PRO A 292 -2.16 -3.33 -15.91
CA PRO A 292 -2.80 -3.96 -17.06
C PRO A 292 -4.05 -4.77 -16.66
N THR A 293 -5.18 -4.42 -17.28
CA THR A 293 -6.48 -5.05 -17.06
C THR A 293 -6.44 -6.55 -17.32
N ARG A 294 -7.13 -7.33 -16.48
CA ARG A 294 -7.35 -8.76 -16.69
C ARG A 294 -8.82 -8.99 -16.99
N SER A 295 -9.12 -9.75 -18.04
CA SER A 295 -10.49 -10.06 -18.43
C SER A 295 -10.60 -11.46 -18.99
N ILE A 296 -11.82 -11.99 -18.92
CA ILE A 296 -12.24 -13.20 -19.63
C ILE A 296 -13.22 -12.82 -20.74
N ALA A 297 -13.23 -13.60 -21.82
CA ALA A 297 -14.19 -13.39 -22.90
C ALA A 297 -15.63 -13.59 -22.38
N SER A 298 -16.44 -12.54 -22.44
CA SER A 298 -17.84 -12.53 -22.04
C SER A 298 -18.63 -11.58 -22.93
N ASP A 299 -19.87 -11.93 -23.23
CA ASP A 299 -20.80 -11.08 -23.98
C ASP A 299 -21.28 -9.87 -23.16
N ASP A 300 -21.24 -9.98 -21.82
CA ASP A 300 -21.58 -8.93 -20.86
C ASP A 300 -20.33 -8.58 -20.03
N VAL A 301 -19.79 -7.38 -20.21
CA VAL A 301 -18.57 -6.92 -19.54
C VAL A 301 -18.94 -6.32 -18.18
N ARG A 302 -18.54 -7.01 -17.12
CA ARG A 302 -18.72 -6.58 -15.73
C ARG A 302 -17.37 -6.26 -15.12
N GLN A 303 -17.09 -4.97 -15.05
CA GLN A 303 -15.83 -4.44 -14.56
C GLN A 303 -15.86 -4.24 -13.05
N THR A 304 -14.88 -4.79 -12.33
CA THR A 304 -14.67 -4.54 -10.91
C THR A 304 -13.33 -3.83 -10.70
N PRO A 305 -13.32 -2.59 -10.18
CA PRO A 305 -12.09 -1.87 -9.88
C PRO A 305 -11.52 -2.24 -8.51
N TYR A 306 -10.21 -2.41 -8.43
CA TYR A 306 -9.45 -2.57 -7.19
C TYR A 306 -8.37 -1.49 -7.09
N ASP A 307 -8.16 -0.94 -5.89
CA ASP A 307 -7.06 -0.02 -5.64
C ASP A 307 -5.99 -0.69 -4.76
N PHE A 308 -4.73 -0.63 -5.21
CA PHE A 308 -3.58 -1.20 -4.50
C PHE A 308 -2.59 -0.10 -4.08
N PRO A 309 -2.95 0.74 -3.09
CA PRO A 309 -2.15 1.91 -2.70
C PRO A 309 -0.78 1.54 -2.08
N HIS A 310 -0.63 0.30 -1.59
CA HIS A 310 0.57 -0.19 -0.90
C HIS A 310 1.50 -1.00 -1.81
N ILE A 311 1.17 -1.14 -3.10
CA ILE A 311 1.95 -1.93 -4.07
C ILE A 311 2.73 -0.99 -4.99
N THR A 312 4.01 -1.29 -5.17
CA THR A 312 4.91 -0.53 -6.05
C THR A 312 5.34 -1.27 -7.32
N SER A 313 4.96 -2.55 -7.45
CA SER A 313 5.27 -3.40 -8.59
C SER A 313 4.00 -3.68 -9.39
N HIS A 314 4.01 -3.36 -10.69
CA HIS A 314 2.88 -3.65 -11.56
C HIS A 314 2.72 -5.16 -11.82
N TYR A 315 3.80 -5.94 -11.81
CA TYR A 315 3.73 -7.40 -11.90
C TYR A 315 3.00 -8.01 -10.70
N ARG A 316 3.28 -7.51 -9.49
CA ARG A 316 2.51 -7.88 -8.29
C ARG A 316 1.03 -7.52 -8.48
N GLY A 317 0.73 -6.29 -8.89
CA GLY A 317 -0.64 -5.86 -9.17
C GLY A 317 -1.39 -6.81 -10.10
N GLN A 318 -0.76 -7.27 -11.20
CA GLN A 318 -1.38 -8.20 -12.15
C GLN A 318 -1.71 -9.56 -11.54
N ARG A 319 -0.83 -10.11 -10.69
CA ARG A 319 -1.10 -11.36 -9.96
C ARG A 319 -2.30 -11.23 -9.03
N LEU A 320 -2.43 -10.09 -8.35
CA LEU A 320 -3.59 -9.84 -7.49
C LEU A 320 -4.88 -9.74 -8.30
N LEU A 321 -4.88 -9.00 -9.41
CA LEU A 321 -6.05 -8.89 -10.29
C LEU A 321 -6.48 -10.26 -10.81
N GLU A 322 -5.54 -11.12 -11.18
CA GLU A 322 -5.83 -12.49 -11.61
C GLU A 322 -6.48 -13.33 -10.50
N ILE A 323 -5.95 -13.26 -9.27
CA ILE A 323 -6.55 -13.95 -8.11
C ILE A 323 -7.99 -13.43 -7.88
N TYR A 324 -8.21 -12.12 -7.94
CA TYR A 324 -9.55 -11.54 -7.77
C TYR A 324 -10.52 -11.92 -8.89
N LEU A 325 -10.05 -11.96 -10.13
CA LEU A 325 -10.84 -12.40 -11.27
C LEU A 325 -11.26 -13.87 -11.09
N ARG A 326 -10.31 -14.76 -10.81
CA ARG A 326 -10.59 -16.20 -10.58
C ARG A 326 -11.47 -16.44 -9.36
N LYS A 327 -11.27 -15.69 -8.28
CA LYS A 327 -12.11 -15.77 -7.08
C LYS A 327 -13.54 -15.26 -7.33
N SER A 328 -13.71 -14.27 -8.21
CA SER A 328 -15.04 -13.81 -8.60
C SER A 328 -15.78 -14.84 -9.48
N GLN A 329 -15.03 -15.56 -10.32
CA GLN A 329 -15.54 -16.70 -11.12
C GLN A 329 -15.80 -17.98 -10.29
N ALA A 330 -15.28 -18.05 -9.06
CA ALA A 330 -15.57 -19.13 -8.13
C ALA A 330 -16.99 -18.96 -7.54
N GLU A 331 -17.98 -19.47 -8.27
CA GLU A 331 -19.40 -19.33 -7.94
C GLU A 331 -19.89 -20.33 -6.89
N ARG A 332 -19.19 -21.45 -6.70
CA ARG A 332 -19.68 -22.52 -5.82
C ARG A 332 -19.59 -22.10 -4.37
N ARG A 333 -20.75 -21.88 -3.77
CA ARG A 333 -20.92 -21.67 -2.33
C ARG A 333 -21.84 -22.72 -1.76
N VAL A 334 -21.58 -23.11 -0.51
CA VAL A 334 -22.39 -24.11 0.18
C VAL A 334 -22.64 -23.63 1.61
N THR A 335 -23.91 -23.61 2.02
CA THR A 335 -24.24 -23.50 3.44
C THR A 335 -24.35 -24.91 4.00
N TRP A 336 -23.42 -25.26 4.88
CA TRP A 336 -23.27 -26.60 5.43
C TRP A 336 -23.59 -26.59 6.93
N PRO A 337 -24.84 -26.94 7.32
CA PRO A 337 -25.23 -26.99 8.73
C PRO A 337 -24.75 -28.31 9.36
N MET A 338 -23.85 -28.21 10.33
CA MET A 338 -23.29 -29.35 11.07
C MET A 338 -23.87 -29.46 12.47
N ASN A 339 -23.79 -30.67 13.03
CA ASN A 339 -23.97 -30.92 14.45
C ASN A 339 -22.77 -30.34 15.26
N ILE A 340 -22.69 -30.68 16.55
CA ILE A 340 -21.65 -30.21 17.46
C ILE A 340 -20.21 -30.51 17.00
N MET A 341 -20.01 -31.48 16.10
CA MET A 341 -18.69 -31.77 15.51
C MET A 341 -18.14 -30.59 14.71
N GLY A 342 -19.01 -29.73 14.17
CA GLY A 342 -18.62 -28.52 13.45
C GLY A 342 -17.88 -27.49 14.31
N ILE A 343 -17.89 -27.62 15.65
CA ILE A 343 -17.15 -26.74 16.55
C ILE A 343 -15.63 -26.85 16.33
N ALA A 344 -15.14 -28.00 15.85
CA ALA A 344 -13.72 -28.19 15.57
C ALA A 344 -13.22 -27.42 14.34
N ILE A 345 -14.14 -26.96 13.47
CA ILE A 345 -13.81 -26.24 12.24
C ILE A 345 -13.79 -24.75 12.53
N SER A 346 -12.72 -24.06 12.11
CA SER A 346 -12.57 -22.61 12.28
C SER A 346 -12.76 -21.86 10.95
N THR A 347 -12.99 -20.56 11.04
CA THR A 347 -12.93 -19.68 9.86
C THR A 347 -11.54 -19.73 9.24
N LEU A 348 -11.49 -19.54 7.92
CA LEU A 348 -10.31 -19.75 7.06
C LEU A 348 -9.91 -21.21 6.83
N ASP A 349 -10.35 -22.19 7.61
CA ASP A 349 -10.00 -23.59 7.33
C ASP A 349 -10.48 -24.04 5.95
N THR A 350 -9.70 -24.90 5.30
CA THR A 350 -10.09 -25.52 4.03
C THR A 350 -10.60 -26.92 4.30
N VAL A 351 -11.79 -27.23 3.79
CA VAL A 351 -12.49 -28.49 3.99
C VAL A 351 -12.89 -29.11 2.67
N GLN A 352 -13.03 -30.43 2.64
CA GLN A 352 -13.59 -31.17 1.52
C GLN A 352 -14.96 -31.74 1.89
N LEU A 353 -15.94 -31.63 0.99
CA LEU A 353 -17.29 -32.15 1.25
C LEU A 353 -17.39 -33.60 0.78
N ALA A 354 -17.55 -34.56 1.70
CA ALA A 354 -17.75 -35.97 1.38
C ALA A 354 -19.21 -36.25 0.99
N THR A 355 -19.65 -35.65 -0.12
CA THR A 355 -20.97 -35.86 -0.71
C THR A 355 -20.86 -36.34 -2.16
N GLY A 356 -21.71 -37.31 -2.52
CA GLY A 356 -21.90 -37.72 -3.91
C GLY A 356 -22.83 -36.79 -4.69
N LYS A 357 -23.47 -35.82 -4.02
CA LYS A 357 -24.45 -34.92 -4.63
C LYS A 357 -23.74 -33.74 -5.31
N TYR A 358 -24.26 -33.34 -6.47
CA TYR A 358 -23.82 -32.17 -7.24
C TYR A 358 -22.31 -32.13 -7.59
N GLY A 359 -21.58 -33.24 -7.44
CA GLY A 359 -20.14 -33.32 -7.75
C GLY A 359 -19.24 -32.49 -6.82
N LEU A 360 -19.74 -32.08 -5.64
CA LEU A 360 -19.00 -31.17 -4.73
C LEU A 360 -17.74 -31.81 -4.12
N SER A 361 -17.68 -33.14 -4.04
CA SER A 361 -16.53 -33.87 -3.48
C SER A 361 -15.23 -33.70 -4.26
N ASN A 362 -15.28 -33.21 -5.49
CA ASN A 362 -14.08 -32.95 -6.31
C ASN A 362 -13.41 -31.61 -5.97
N TYR A 363 -14.05 -30.77 -5.15
CA TYR A 363 -13.60 -29.41 -4.87
C TYR A 363 -13.24 -29.22 -3.40
N ALA A 364 -12.30 -28.31 -3.17
CA ALA A 364 -11.96 -27.84 -1.84
C ALA A 364 -12.74 -26.55 -1.55
N PHE A 365 -13.14 -26.36 -0.30
CA PHE A 365 -13.90 -25.20 0.13
C PHE A 365 -13.22 -24.53 1.32
N GLN A 366 -13.09 -23.21 1.28
CA GLN A 366 -12.68 -22.42 2.44
C GLN A 366 -13.91 -22.01 3.27
N VAL A 367 -13.78 -22.06 4.59
CA VAL A 367 -14.80 -21.59 5.53
C VAL A 367 -14.72 -20.06 5.63
N THR A 368 -15.70 -19.39 5.05
CA THR A 368 -15.80 -17.91 5.07
C THR A 368 -16.50 -17.40 6.32
N SER A 369 -17.51 -18.12 6.81
CA SER A 369 -18.26 -17.75 8.01
C SER A 369 -18.60 -18.97 8.84
N TRP A 370 -18.60 -18.78 10.16
CA TRP A 370 -18.91 -19.77 11.17
C TRP A 370 -19.90 -19.18 12.18
N GLY A 371 -20.96 -19.91 12.51
CA GLY A 371 -21.94 -19.47 13.50
C GLY A 371 -22.50 -20.62 14.33
N LEU A 372 -22.57 -20.44 15.64
CA LEU A 372 -23.22 -21.37 16.57
C LEU A 372 -24.66 -20.94 16.84
N SER A 373 -25.59 -21.85 16.59
CA SER A 373 -27.02 -21.67 16.86
C SER A 373 -27.37 -22.05 18.30
N GLN A 374 -28.54 -21.59 18.78
CA GLN A 374 -29.03 -21.89 20.13
C GLN A 374 -29.32 -23.38 20.37
N ASP A 375 -29.53 -24.15 19.31
CA ASP A 375 -29.72 -25.60 19.33
C ASP A 375 -28.40 -26.39 19.29
N PHE A 376 -27.26 -25.70 19.42
CA PHE A 376 -25.91 -26.24 19.28
C PHE A 376 -25.56 -26.77 17.87
N SER A 377 -26.34 -26.43 16.85
CA SER A 377 -25.92 -26.63 15.46
C SER A 377 -24.89 -25.57 15.05
N VAL A 378 -23.95 -25.97 14.20
CA VAL A 378 -22.92 -25.10 13.65
C VAL A 378 -23.21 -24.84 12.18
N ASN A 379 -23.44 -23.59 11.82
CA ASN A 379 -23.67 -23.18 10.44
C ASN A 379 -22.36 -22.71 9.82
N LEU A 380 -21.90 -23.43 8.79
CA LEU A 380 -20.72 -23.07 8.01
C LEU A 380 -21.15 -22.47 6.67
N GLN A 381 -20.54 -21.34 6.29
CA GLN A 381 -20.59 -20.85 4.91
C GLN A 381 -19.27 -21.15 4.24
N LEU A 382 -19.36 -21.89 3.14
CA LEU A 382 -18.24 -22.42 2.40
C LEU A 382 -18.17 -21.78 1.01
N GLU A 383 -16.97 -21.44 0.57
CA GLU A 383 -16.68 -20.90 -0.75
C GLU A 383 -15.59 -21.73 -1.42
N GLU A 384 -15.69 -21.95 -2.72
CA GLU A 384 -14.71 -22.73 -3.49
C GLU A 384 -13.29 -22.16 -3.36
N HIS A 385 -12.34 -23.05 -3.08
CA HIS A 385 -10.93 -22.73 -2.82
C HIS A 385 -10.03 -23.77 -3.49
N ASN A 386 -9.72 -23.56 -4.78
CA ASN A 386 -8.88 -24.46 -5.56
C ASN A 386 -7.48 -23.87 -5.79
N ALA A 387 -6.52 -24.73 -6.11
CA ALA A 387 -5.15 -24.33 -6.44
C ALA A 387 -5.11 -23.37 -7.63
N ASP A 388 -5.93 -23.63 -8.65
CA ASP A 388 -6.02 -22.84 -9.88
C ASP A 388 -6.37 -21.36 -9.61
N ILE A 389 -7.03 -21.03 -8.50
CA ILE A 389 -7.35 -19.62 -8.16
C ILE A 389 -6.08 -18.81 -7.90
N PHE A 390 -5.04 -19.46 -7.37
CA PHE A 390 -3.79 -18.83 -6.94
C PHE A 390 -2.62 -19.07 -7.89
N ASP A 391 -2.84 -19.89 -8.93
CA ASP A 391 -1.84 -20.16 -9.94
C ASP A 391 -1.71 -18.98 -10.91
N PHE A 392 -0.48 -18.65 -11.28
CA PHE A 392 -0.20 -17.54 -12.19
C PHE A 392 0.91 -17.94 -13.15
N ASP A 393 0.61 -17.85 -14.44
CA ASP A 393 1.54 -18.14 -15.52
C ASP A 393 2.43 -16.91 -15.79
N ASP A 394 3.75 -17.09 -15.63
CA ASP A 394 4.75 -16.02 -15.78
C ASP A 394 4.89 -15.54 -17.23
N GLU A 395 4.46 -16.31 -18.22
CA GLU A 395 4.43 -15.86 -19.61
C GLU A 395 3.28 -14.87 -19.90
N THR A 396 2.30 -14.78 -19.00
CA THR A 396 1.11 -13.94 -19.20
C THR A 396 1.27 -12.50 -18.74
N TYR A 397 2.43 -12.11 -18.22
CA TYR A 397 2.68 -10.74 -17.79
C TYR A 397 2.56 -9.75 -18.96
N LEU A 398 1.84 -8.66 -18.71
CA LEU A 398 1.68 -7.57 -19.65
C LEU A 398 2.52 -6.38 -19.18
N GLU A 399 3.20 -5.72 -20.10
CA GLU A 399 3.83 -4.43 -19.78
C GLU A 399 2.74 -3.34 -19.66
N PRO A 400 2.87 -2.40 -18.71
CA PRO A 400 1.95 -1.29 -18.63
C PRO A 400 2.01 -0.46 -19.93
N PRO A 401 0.88 0.07 -20.40
CA PRO A 401 0.88 0.92 -21.58
C PRO A 401 1.82 2.10 -21.34
N THR A 402 2.77 2.32 -22.25
CA THR A 402 3.63 3.50 -22.19
C THR A 402 2.73 4.72 -22.32
N ALA A 403 2.68 5.58 -21.30
CA ALA A 403 2.03 6.88 -21.43
C ALA A 403 2.70 7.61 -22.60
N GLY A 404 1.97 7.80 -23.69
CA GLY A 404 2.49 8.52 -24.85
C GLY A 404 2.95 9.90 -24.41
N GLU A 405 4.15 10.31 -24.81
CA GLU A 405 4.56 11.71 -24.68
C GLU A 405 3.47 12.56 -25.35
N LEU A 406 2.78 13.38 -24.55
CA LEU A 406 1.92 14.42 -25.09
C LEU A 406 2.84 15.32 -25.92
N ALA A 407 2.69 15.27 -27.24
CA ALA A 407 3.37 16.21 -28.12
C ALA A 407 3.08 17.62 -27.59
N VAL A 408 4.13 18.41 -27.36
CA VAL A 408 4.00 19.81 -26.98
C VAL A 408 3.06 20.45 -27.99
N ALA A 409 1.94 20.98 -27.53
CA ALA A 409 1.00 21.66 -28.40
C ALA A 409 1.76 22.74 -29.18
N ASP A 410 1.65 22.71 -30.51
CA ASP A 410 2.26 23.73 -31.35
C ASP A 410 1.83 25.11 -30.83
N PRO A 411 2.77 26.05 -30.61
CA PRO A 411 2.40 27.38 -30.16
C PRO A 411 1.44 27.98 -31.18
N ILE A 412 0.30 28.48 -30.70
CA ILE A 412 -0.62 29.28 -31.50
C ILE A 412 0.16 30.52 -31.93
N THR A 413 0.73 30.50 -33.15
CA THR A 413 1.23 31.70 -33.80
C THR A 413 0.03 32.44 -34.36
N ASP A 414 -0.47 33.38 -33.58
CA ASP A 414 -1.48 34.35 -34.02
C ASP A 414 -0.79 35.34 -34.97
N ASN A 415 -0.63 34.92 -36.23
CA ASN A 415 -0.07 35.72 -37.32
C ASN A 415 -0.81 35.45 -38.63
N ASP A 416 -2.13 35.27 -38.55
CA ASP A 416 -2.98 35.48 -39.72
C ASP A 416 -3.10 37.01 -39.92
N GLU A 417 -2.18 37.58 -40.70
CA GLU A 417 -2.39 38.89 -41.33
C GLU A 417 -3.59 38.78 -42.28
N VAL A 418 -4.79 38.93 -41.73
CA VAL A 418 -5.98 39.26 -42.51
C VAL A 418 -5.78 40.69 -43.03
N ILE A 419 -5.24 40.78 -44.24
CA ILE A 419 -5.25 42.01 -45.03
C ILE A 419 -6.72 42.39 -45.27
N LEU A 420 -7.23 43.32 -44.48
CA LEU A 420 -8.49 44.00 -44.74
C LEU A 420 -8.28 44.97 -45.92
N ASP A 421 -8.60 44.50 -47.13
CA ASP A 421 -8.67 45.33 -48.32
C ASP A 421 -9.88 46.28 -48.19
N GLY A 422 -9.60 47.54 -47.86
CA GLY A 422 -10.58 48.62 -47.77
C GLY A 422 -11.01 49.09 -49.15
N GLY A 423 -11.96 48.37 -49.75
CA GLY A 423 -12.62 48.75 -51.00
C GLY A 423 -13.70 49.81 -50.81
N ASP A 424 -13.61 50.85 -51.64
CA ASP A 424 -14.45 52.04 -51.76
C ASP A 424 -15.95 51.86 -51.53
N ALA A 425 -16.52 52.69 -50.63
CA ALA A 425 -17.92 53.07 -50.66
C ALA A 425 -18.05 54.59 -50.51
N THR A 426 -18.22 55.25 -51.65
CA THR A 426 -18.53 56.66 -51.81
C THR A 426 -19.86 57.03 -51.17
N THR A 427 -19.88 58.06 -50.33
CA THR A 427 -21.09 58.74 -49.85
C THR A 427 -21.66 59.66 -50.92
N GLU A 428 -22.87 59.40 -51.40
CA GLU A 428 -23.71 60.39 -52.09
C GLU A 428 -24.67 61.08 -51.11
N ALA A 429 -24.64 62.41 -51.16
CA ALA A 429 -25.61 63.45 -50.74
C ALA A 429 -26.32 63.36 -49.37
#